data_AF-A0A2H0A650-F1
#
_entry.id   AF-A0A2H0A650-F1
#
_cell.length_a   1.000
_cell.length_b   1.000
_cell.length_c   1.000
_cell.angle_alpha   90.00
_cell.angle_beta   90.00
_cell.angle_gamma   90.00
#
_symmetry.space_group_name_H-M   'P 1'
#
loop_
_entity.id
_entity.type
_entity.pdbx_description
1 polymer ?
#
loop_
_entity_poly.entity_id
_entity_poly.type
_entity_poly.pdbx_seq_one_letter_code
_entity_poly.pdbx_strand_id
1 'polypeptide(L)' 'MHKERKGPMHKKIQKAFKSKNIVWRKHALIRLLERDISRNDVFNAIYNGKIIEMYPDIL' A
#
# COMPACT_ATOMS: atom_id res chain seq x y z
N MET A 1 2.56 25.60 -9.75
CA MET A 1 2.44 24.43 -10.66
C MET A 1 2.37 23.17 -9.80
N HIS A 2 1.17 22.64 -9.59
CA HIS A 2 0.90 21.50 -8.71
C HIS A 2 1.28 20.19 -9.41
N LYS A 3 2.15 19.39 -8.80
CA LYS A 3 2.34 18.00 -9.23
C LYS A 3 1.22 17.18 -8.61
N GLU A 4 0.08 17.22 -9.28
CA GLU A 4 -1.06 16.34 -9.05
C GLU A 4 -0.58 14.88 -8.91
N ARG A 5 -0.83 14.24 -7.77
CA ARG A 5 -0.86 12.77 -7.70
C ARG A 5 -2.31 12.32 -7.66
N LYS A 6 -3.08 12.67 -8.70
CA LYS A 6 -4.39 12.05 -8.92
C LYS A 6 -4.19 10.63 -9.43
N GLY A 7 -4.42 9.65 -8.57
CA GLY A 7 -4.47 8.24 -8.94
C GLY A 7 -4.69 7.33 -7.75
N PRO A 8 -5.21 6.10 -7.98
CA PRO A 8 -5.26 5.08 -6.94
C PRO A 8 -3.85 4.83 -6.38
N MET A 9 -3.73 4.24 -5.17
CA MET A 9 -2.48 3.82 -4.52
C MET A 9 -1.36 3.60 -5.55
N HIS A 10 -0.27 4.39 -5.44
CA HIS A 10 0.74 4.63 -6.49
C HIS A 10 0.83 3.46 -7.50
N LYS A 11 0.36 3.64 -8.74
CA LYS A 11 0.14 2.58 -9.76
C LYS A 11 1.24 1.51 -9.86
N LYS A 12 2.51 1.86 -9.56
CA LYS A 12 3.64 0.94 -9.51
C LYS A 12 3.51 -0.13 -8.40
N ILE A 13 3.03 0.24 -7.22
CA ILE A 13 2.79 -0.68 -6.09
C ILE A 13 1.71 -1.68 -6.50
N GLN A 14 0.57 -1.22 -7.02
CA GLN A 14 -0.49 -2.11 -7.50
C GLN A 14 0.02 -3.06 -8.60
N LYS A 15 0.84 -2.57 -9.54
CA LYS A 15 1.44 -3.41 -10.59
C LYS A 15 2.35 -4.49 -10.00
N ALA A 16 3.21 -4.14 -9.05
CA ALA A 16 4.08 -5.10 -8.37
C ALA A 16 3.28 -6.19 -7.64
N PHE A 17 2.17 -5.80 -7.00
CA PHE A 17 1.28 -6.76 -6.34
C PHE A 17 0.57 -7.67 -7.35
N LYS A 18 0.06 -7.12 -8.46
CA LYS A 18 -0.56 -7.92 -9.53
C LYS A 18 0.41 -8.92 -10.16
N SER A 19 1.67 -8.54 -10.36
CA SER A 19 2.69 -9.43 -10.93
C SER A 19 3.34 -10.35 -9.90
N LYS A 20 2.85 -10.38 -8.65
CA LYS A 20 3.45 -11.11 -7.51
C LYS A 20 4.94 -10.80 -7.30
N ASN A 21 5.40 -9.63 -7.73
CA ASN A 21 6.78 -9.18 -7.58
C ASN A 21 6.94 -8.48 -6.22
N ILE A 22 6.84 -9.26 -5.15
CA ILE A 22 6.83 -8.78 -3.77
C ILE A 22 7.76 -9.64 -2.93
N VAL A 23 8.59 -9.00 -2.11
CA VAL A 23 9.42 -9.68 -1.10
C VAL A 23 8.90 -9.34 0.29
N TRP A 24 8.51 -10.36 1.05
CA TRP A 24 8.07 -10.20 2.43
C TRP A 24 9.28 -10.33 3.37
N ARG A 25 9.67 -9.22 4.01
CA ARG A 25 10.73 -9.24 5.02
C ARG A 25 10.21 -9.85 6.33
N LYS A 26 11.06 -10.59 7.05
CA LYS A 26 10.70 -11.27 8.31
C LYS A 26 10.08 -10.31 9.33
N HIS A 27 10.67 -9.14 9.54
CA HIS A 27 10.15 -8.15 10.49
C HIS A 27 8.73 -7.68 10.11
N ALA A 28 8.44 -7.50 8.82
CA ALA A 28 7.12 -7.10 8.35
C ALA A 28 6.10 -8.21 8.61
N LEU A 29 6.45 -9.46 8.32
CA LEU A 29 5.55 -10.60 8.57
C LEU A 29 5.21 -10.76 10.06
N ILE A 30 6.19 -10.60 10.95
CA ILE A 30 5.96 -10.63 12.41
C ILE A 30 4.97 -9.53 12.81
N ARG A 31 5.17 -8.30 12.31
CA ARG A 31 4.28 -7.16 12.61
C ARG A 31 2.85 -7.31 12.08
N LEU A 32 2.68 -8.04 10.98
CA LEU A 32 1.36 -8.38 10.46
C LEU A 32 0.68 -9.40 11.38
N LEU A 33 1.41 -10.44 11.77
CA LEU A 33 0.91 -11.47 12.68
C LEU A 33 0.53 -10.92 14.07
N GLU A 34 1.36 -10.04 14.65
CA GLU A 34 1.08 -9.35 15.92
C GLU A 34 -0.26 -8.58 15.92
N ARG A 35 -0.76 -8.23 14.74
CA ARG A 35 -1.99 -7.45 14.55
C ARG A 35 -3.12 -8.25 13.92
N ASP A 36 -2.95 -9.58 13.79
CA ASP A 36 -3.89 -10.46 13.11
C ASP A 36 -4.20 -10.02 11.66
N ILE A 37 -3.16 -9.56 10.94
CA ILE A 37 -3.25 -9.13 9.55
C ILE A 37 -2.65 -10.22 8.67
N SER A 38 -3.44 -10.77 7.76
CA SER A 38 -2.95 -11.72 6.77
C SER A 38 -2.32 -11.01 5.57
N ARG A 39 -1.55 -11.75 4.76
CA ARG A 39 -1.09 -11.23 3.46
C ARG A 39 -2.27 -10.86 2.54
N ASN A 40 -3.38 -11.60 2.63
CA ASN A 40 -4.58 -11.30 1.84
C ASN A 40 -5.19 -9.95 2.21
N ASP A 41 -5.16 -9.59 3.49
CA ASP A 41 -5.64 -8.28 3.94
C ASP A 41 -4.78 -7.16 3.34
N VAL A 42 -3.47 -7.37 3.24
CA VAL A 42 -2.58 -6.43 2.54
C VAL A 42 -2.93 -6.34 1.05
N PHE A 43 -3.17 -7.46 0.35
CA PHE A 43 -3.64 -7.43 -1.04
C PHE A 43 -4.96 -6.65 -1.17
N ASN A 44 -5.92 -6.91 -0.29
CA ASN A 44 -7.21 -6.23 -0.27
C ASN A 44 -7.04 -4.73 -0.06
N ALA A 45 -6.20 -4.30 0.89
CA ALA A 45 -5.90 -2.90 1.14
C ALA A 45 -5.21 -2.21 -0.06
N ILE A 46 -4.30 -2.90 -0.75
CA ILE A 46 -3.63 -2.35 -1.95
C ILE A 46 -4.61 -2.17 -3.13
N TYR A 47 -5.55 -3.11 -3.30
CA TYR A 47 -6.48 -3.10 -4.43
C TYR A 47 -7.74 -2.27 -4.19
N ASN A 48 -8.29 -2.32 -2.98
CA ASN A 48 -9.61 -1.77 -2.65
C ASN A 48 -9.54 -0.64 -1.61
N GLY A 49 -8.37 -0.36 -1.03
CA GLY A 49 -8.21 0.68 -0.02
C GLY A 49 -8.55 2.08 -0.55
N LYS A 50 -9.03 2.94 0.35
CA LYS A 50 -9.39 4.35 0.09
C LYS A 50 -8.39 5.27 0.80
N ILE A 51 -8.10 6.42 0.18
CA ILE A 51 -7.36 7.50 0.84
C ILE A 51 -8.26 8.12 1.91
N ILE A 52 -7.83 8.05 3.17
CA ILE A 52 -8.57 8.61 4.31
C ILE A 52 -8.11 10.00 4.70
N GLU A 53 -6.88 10.38 4.35
CA GLU A 53 -6.28 11.64 4.75
C GLU A 53 -5.24 12.07 3.72
N MET A 54 -5.20 13.37 3.43
CA MET A 54 -4.24 13.98 2.52
C MET A 54 -3.56 15.13 3.25
N TYR A 55 -2.33 14.90 3.68
CA TYR A 55 -1.52 15.94 4.27
C TYR A 55 -1.11 16.93 3.19
N PRO A 56 -1.20 18.24 3.46
CA PRO A 56 -0.64 19.23 2.55
C PRO A 56 0.86 19.01 2.41
N ASP A 57 1.39 19.20 1.20
CA ASP A 57 2.83 19.32 1.01
C ASP A 57 3.27 20.56 1.80
N ILE A 58 4.04 20.33 2.88
CA ILE A 58 4.56 21.39 3.73
C ILE A 58 5.48 22.23 2.85
N LEU A 59 5.14 23.51 2.67
CA LEU A 59 5.92 24.49 1.91
C LEU A 59 7.30 24.73 2.52
#